data_AF-A0A959A800-F1
#
_entry.id   AF-A0A959A800-F1
#
_cell.length_a   1.000
_cell.length_b   1.000
_cell.length_c   1.000
_cell.angle_alpha   90.00
_cell.angle_beta   90.00
_cell.angle_gamma   90.00
#
_symmetry.space_group_name_H-M   'P 1'
#
loop_
_entity.id
_entity.type
_entity.pdbx_description
1 polymer ?
#
loop_
_entity_poly.entity_id
_entity_poly.type
_entity_poly.pdbx_seq_one_letter_code
_entity_poly.pdbx_strand_id
1 'polypeptide(L)'
;MYLMLFTIALTAYFALHSILAARRIKGVIVKYLMPVRYYRLFYNLFSIFSMLPLAWWFLALDKTALLKSTWYLLPGILLILAGGLWILRAMRGYNLGEFSGLYQLRYGGQLHNVELITTGLNASVRHPLYFGTLQVFWGAFLLYPTDVSLIVAALSSAYLVIGSKLEERKLAQQFGGAYRSYQRKVPMLVPFRWGRKKN
;
A
#
# COMPACT_ATOMS: atom_id res chain seq x y z
N MET A 1 14.44 -21.96 10.55
CA MET A 1 14.91 -21.81 9.15
C MET A 1 13.80 -21.30 8.22
N TYR A 2 12.63 -21.93 8.17
CA TYR A 2 11.54 -21.52 7.25
C TYR A 2 11.01 -20.10 7.46
N LEU A 3 10.86 -19.63 8.70
CA LEU A 3 10.46 -18.24 9.00
C LEU A 3 11.42 -17.20 8.40
N MET A 4 12.73 -17.46 8.49
CA MET A 4 13.76 -16.57 7.95
C MET A 4 13.69 -16.55 6.41
N LEU A 5 13.53 -17.71 5.77
CA LEU A 5 13.38 -17.79 4.32
C LEU A 5 12.11 -17.07 3.83
N PHE A 6 11.00 -17.23 4.56
CA PHE A 6 9.76 -16.50 4.27
C PHE A 6 9.96 -14.98 4.40
N THR A 7 10.66 -14.53 5.45
CA THR A 7 10.99 -13.11 5.67
C THR A 7 11.81 -12.53 4.51
N ILE A 8 12.82 -13.28 4.06
CA ILE A 8 13.65 -12.91 2.91
C ILE A 8 12.79 -12.84 1.64
N ALA A 9 11.95 -13.85 1.40
CA ALA A 9 11.10 -13.93 0.22
C ALA A 9 10.06 -12.79 0.18
N LEU A 10 9.44 -12.47 1.32
CA LEU A 10 8.51 -11.34 1.46
C LEU A 10 9.21 -10.00 1.22
N THR A 11 10.42 -9.83 1.76
CA THR A 11 11.24 -8.63 1.53
C THR A 11 11.64 -8.51 0.06
N ALA A 12 12.03 -9.62 -0.57
CA ALA A 12 12.36 -9.66 -1.99
C ALA A 12 11.14 -9.30 -2.86
N TYR A 13 9.95 -9.78 -2.51
CA TYR A 13 8.71 -9.39 -3.16
C TYR A 13 8.48 -7.87 -3.07
N PHE A 14 8.58 -7.27 -1.88
CA PHE A 14 8.42 -5.82 -1.72
C PHE A 14 9.45 -5.02 -2.51
N ALA A 15 10.70 -5.48 -2.55
CA ALA A 15 11.76 -4.87 -3.35
C ALA A 15 11.44 -4.97 -4.84
N LEU A 16 11.09 -6.16 -5.34
CA LEU A 16 10.76 -6.39 -6.75
C LEU A 16 9.56 -5.57 -7.19
N HIS A 17 8.50 -5.55 -6.39
CA HIS A 17 7.31 -4.75 -6.63
C HIS A 17 7.63 -3.25 -6.67
N SER A 18 8.50 -2.75 -5.77
CA SER A 18 8.97 -1.36 -5.79
C SER A 18 9.82 -1.02 -7.01
N ILE A 19 10.72 -1.93 -7.40
CA ILE A 19 11.61 -1.78 -8.56
C ILE A 19 10.78 -1.68 -9.83
N LEU A 20 9.79 -2.56 -10.01
CA LEU A 20 8.88 -2.49 -11.14
C LEU A 20 8.04 -1.19 -11.09
N ALA A 21 7.59 -0.75 -9.92
CA ALA A 21 6.87 0.53 -9.79
C ALA A 21 7.74 1.78 -10.08
N ALA A 22 9.06 1.65 -10.16
CA ALA A 22 9.97 2.78 -10.35
C ALA A 22 9.88 3.34 -11.78
N ARG A 23 9.85 4.68 -11.91
CA ARG A 23 9.75 5.37 -13.21
C ARG A 23 10.86 4.95 -14.19
N ARG A 24 12.08 4.72 -13.70
CA ARG A 24 13.24 4.31 -14.51
C ARG A 24 13.02 2.93 -15.14
N ILE A 25 12.68 1.94 -14.33
CA ILE A 25 12.47 0.55 -14.77
C ILE A 25 11.25 0.45 -15.69
N LYS A 26 10.16 1.13 -15.34
CA LYS A 26 9.01 1.29 -16.23
C LYS A 26 9.44 1.84 -17.60
N GLY A 27 10.25 2.89 -17.64
CA GLY A 27 10.75 3.48 -18.89
C GLY A 27 11.55 2.50 -19.75
N VAL A 28 12.43 1.71 -19.13
CA VAL A 28 13.21 0.66 -19.82
C VAL A 28 12.29 -0.43 -20.38
N ILE A 29 11.39 -0.99 -19.57
CA ILE A 29 10.47 -2.05 -20.00
C ILE A 29 9.55 -1.55 -21.12
N VAL A 30 9.02 -0.33 -20.98
CA VAL A 30 8.14 0.26 -22.00
C VAL A 30 8.88 0.53 -23.31
N LYS A 31 10.16 0.90 -23.24
CA LYS A 31 10.99 1.17 -24.41
C LYS A 31 11.39 -0.09 -25.17
N TYR A 32 11.70 -1.18 -24.46
CA TYR A 32 12.35 -2.35 -25.07
C TYR A 32 11.51 -3.63 -25.09
N LEU A 33 10.54 -3.79 -24.19
CA LEU A 33 9.84 -5.06 -24.00
C LEU A 33 8.35 -5.02 -24.33
N MET A 34 7.64 -3.93 -24.01
CA MET A 34 6.19 -3.86 -24.27
C MET A 34 5.63 -2.44 -24.40
N PRO A 35 4.56 -2.24 -25.20
CA PRO A 35 3.85 -0.95 -25.26
C PRO A 35 3.30 -0.49 -23.90
N VAL A 36 3.30 0.83 -23.69
CA VAL A 36 2.87 1.48 -22.42
C VAL A 36 1.46 1.09 -21.97
N ARG A 37 0.55 0.82 -22.91
CA ARG A 37 -0.84 0.39 -22.66
C ARG A 37 -0.94 -0.93 -21.89
N TYR A 38 0.00 -1.85 -22.07
CA TYR A 38 -0.02 -3.16 -21.39
C TYR A 38 0.68 -3.14 -20.04
N TYR A 39 1.60 -2.19 -19.84
CA TYR A 39 2.49 -2.18 -18.69
C TYR A 39 1.78 -2.18 -17.33
N ARG A 40 0.73 -1.37 -17.17
CA ARG A 40 0.01 -1.29 -15.89
C ARG A 40 -0.71 -2.61 -15.57
N LEU A 41 -1.38 -3.20 -16.54
CA LEU A 41 -2.06 -4.48 -16.37
C LEU A 41 -1.04 -5.59 -16.08
N PHE A 42 0.05 -5.65 -16.85
CA PHE A 42 1.15 -6.58 -16.61
C PHE A 42 1.69 -6.46 -15.18
N TYR A 43 2.00 -5.23 -14.74
CA TYR A 43 2.51 -4.98 -13.40
C TYR A 43 1.56 -5.46 -12.30
N ASN A 44 0.26 -5.18 -12.44
CA ASN A 44 -0.75 -5.60 -11.47
C ASN A 44 -0.89 -7.13 -11.43
N LEU A 45 -1.00 -7.77 -12.60
CA LEU A 45 -1.07 -9.24 -12.70
C LEU A 45 0.19 -9.89 -12.12
N PHE A 46 1.37 -9.41 -12.51
CA PHE A 46 2.64 -9.88 -11.96
C PHE A 46 2.66 -9.77 -10.44
N SER A 47 2.22 -8.64 -9.89
CA SER A 47 2.17 -8.40 -8.43
C SER A 47 1.22 -9.35 -7.71
N ILE A 48 0.07 -9.68 -8.31
CA ILE A 48 -0.88 -10.66 -7.76
C ILE A 48 -0.27 -12.06 -7.83
N PHE A 49 0.17 -12.50 -9.00
CA PHE A 49 0.69 -13.85 -9.21
C PHE A 49 1.95 -14.13 -8.38
N SER A 50 2.85 -13.15 -8.22
CA SER A 50 4.03 -13.30 -7.36
C SER A 50 3.70 -13.28 -5.86
N MET A 51 2.55 -12.71 -5.46
CA MET A 51 2.09 -12.75 -4.07
C MET A 51 1.43 -14.08 -3.70
N LEU A 52 0.76 -14.77 -4.64
CA LEU A 52 0.02 -16.00 -4.36
C LEU A 52 0.88 -17.11 -3.70
N PRO A 53 2.10 -17.43 -4.17
CA PRO A 53 2.96 -18.40 -3.51
C PRO A 53 3.35 -17.98 -2.09
N LEU A 54 3.57 -16.68 -1.84
CA LEU A 54 3.86 -16.16 -0.50
C LEU A 54 2.63 -16.27 0.42
N ALA A 55 1.44 -15.97 -0.09
CA ALA A 55 0.19 -16.15 0.67
C ALA A 55 -0.06 -17.61 1.02
N TRP A 56 0.18 -18.53 0.07
CA TRP A 56 0.10 -19.96 0.33
C TRP A 56 1.13 -20.40 1.37
N TRP A 57 2.39 -19.96 1.24
CA TRP A 57 3.44 -20.27 2.21
C TRP A 57 3.11 -19.72 3.60
N PHE A 58 2.58 -18.50 3.70
CA PHE A 58 2.09 -17.92 4.95
C PHE A 58 1.07 -18.83 5.65
N LEU A 59 0.11 -19.39 4.90
CA LEU A 59 -0.90 -20.30 5.45
C LEU A 59 -0.27 -21.63 5.89
N ALA A 60 0.65 -22.18 5.10
CA ALA A 60 1.30 -23.47 5.34
C ALA A 60 2.40 -23.45 6.42
N LEU A 61 2.94 -22.28 6.80
CA LEU A 61 3.96 -22.16 7.83
C LEU A 61 3.43 -22.59 9.20
N ASP A 62 4.24 -23.35 9.92
CA ASP A 62 4.11 -23.48 11.37
C ASP A 62 4.33 -22.13 12.03
N LYS A 63 3.43 -21.77 12.94
CA LYS A 63 3.38 -20.46 13.56
C LYS A 63 3.56 -20.59 15.06
N THR A 64 4.46 -19.78 15.62
CA THR A 64 4.66 -19.73 17.07
C THR A 64 3.77 -18.64 17.64
N ALA A 65 2.87 -18.98 18.55
CA ALA A 65 2.05 -17.99 19.25
C ALA A 65 2.93 -17.10 20.15
N LEU A 66 2.83 -15.78 19.97
CA LEU A 66 3.57 -14.78 20.74
C LEU A 66 2.78 -14.29 21.95
N LEU A 67 1.46 -14.23 21.84
CA LEU A 67 0.57 -13.83 22.91
C LEU A 67 -0.29 -15.03 23.34
N LYS A 68 -0.48 -15.17 24.66
CA LYS A 68 -1.25 -16.28 25.26
C LYS A 68 -2.65 -15.89 25.73
N SER A 69 -2.93 -14.58 25.82
CA SER A 69 -4.23 -14.08 26.31
C SER A 69 -5.27 -13.99 25.18
N THR A 70 -6.47 -13.47 25.42
CA THR A 70 -7.50 -13.29 24.38
C THR A 70 -8.09 -11.88 24.35
N TRP A 71 -7.71 -11.00 25.29
CA TRP A 71 -8.25 -9.63 25.38
C TRP A 71 -8.01 -8.80 24.11
N TYR A 72 -6.99 -9.14 23.34
CA TYR A 72 -6.63 -8.47 22.09
C TYR A 72 -7.49 -8.87 20.88
N LEU A 73 -8.29 -9.94 20.98
CA LEU A 73 -9.13 -10.41 19.86
C LEU A 73 -10.16 -9.37 19.46
N LEU A 74 -10.88 -8.80 20.44
CA LEU A 74 -11.90 -7.78 20.18
C LEU A 74 -11.28 -6.52 19.56
N PRO A 75 -10.22 -5.91 20.12
CA PRO A 75 -9.48 -4.84 19.45
C PRO A 75 -9.02 -5.19 18.04
N GLY A 76 -8.51 -6.42 17.82
CA GLY A 76 -8.08 -6.89 16.51
C GLY A 76 -9.20 -6.92 15.47
N ILE A 77 -10.36 -7.50 15.82
CA ILE A 77 -11.55 -7.54 14.97
C ILE A 77 -12.04 -6.13 14.67
N LEU A 78 -12.17 -5.27 15.69
CA LEU A 78 -12.60 -3.88 15.52
C LEU A 78 -11.65 -3.12 14.59
N LEU A 79 -10.34 -3.35 14.70
CA LEU A 79 -9.33 -2.70 13.87
C LEU A 79 -9.40 -3.17 12.40
N ILE A 80 -9.62 -4.47 12.16
CA ILE A 80 -9.85 -5.01 10.80
C ILE A 80 -11.10 -4.40 10.18
N LEU A 81 -12.22 -4.38 10.91
CA LEU A 81 -13.48 -3.83 10.41
C LEU A 81 -13.38 -2.33 10.14
N ALA A 82 -12.74 -1.57 11.04
CA ALA A 82 -12.49 -0.15 10.85
C ALA A 82 -11.58 0.11 9.64
N GLY A 83 -10.48 -0.64 9.52
CA GLY A 83 -9.55 -0.56 8.39
C GLY A 83 -10.20 -0.92 7.05
N GLY A 84 -10.99 -2.00 7.01
CA GLY A 84 -11.74 -2.43 5.84
C GLY A 84 -12.77 -1.39 5.40
N LEU A 85 -13.57 -0.87 6.33
CA LEU A 85 -14.52 0.21 6.05
C LEU A 85 -13.82 1.48 5.56
N TRP A 86 -12.65 1.80 6.12
CA TRP A 86 -11.81 2.92 5.68
C TRP A 86 -11.32 2.73 4.25
N ILE A 87 -10.82 1.53 3.90
CA ILE A 87 -10.40 1.18 2.54
C ILE A 87 -11.57 1.31 1.57
N LEU A 88 -12.74 0.74 1.89
CA LEU A 88 -13.92 0.81 1.03
C LEU A 88 -14.35 2.25 0.75
N ARG A 89 -14.28 3.13 1.75
CA ARG A 89 -14.55 4.57 1.57
C ARG A 89 -13.48 5.26 0.73
N ALA A 90 -12.21 4.94 0.95
CA ALA A 90 -11.10 5.50 0.18
C ALA A 90 -11.16 5.10 -1.29
N MET A 91 -11.51 3.84 -1.60
CA MET A 91 -11.62 3.33 -2.97
C MET A 91 -12.68 4.05 -3.81
N ARG A 92 -13.71 4.66 -3.20
CA ARG A 92 -14.73 5.45 -3.94
C ARG A 92 -14.14 6.66 -4.68
N GLY A 93 -12.98 7.15 -4.25
CA GLY A 93 -12.25 8.23 -4.93
C GLY A 93 -11.32 7.75 -6.04
N TYR A 94 -11.21 6.44 -6.28
CA TYR A 94 -10.31 5.86 -7.29
C TYR A 94 -11.10 5.27 -8.46
N ASN A 95 -10.62 5.51 -9.68
CA ASN A 95 -11.13 4.84 -10.87
C ASN A 95 -10.55 3.41 -10.96
N LEU A 96 -11.37 2.38 -10.74
CA LEU A 96 -10.95 0.98 -10.75
C LEU A 96 -10.40 0.53 -12.12
N GLY A 97 -10.91 1.07 -13.23
CA GLY A 97 -10.40 0.78 -14.56
C GLY A 97 -8.99 1.32 -14.76
N GLU A 98 -8.70 2.51 -14.23
CA GLU A 98 -7.35 3.08 -14.26
C GLU A 98 -6.42 2.39 -13.27
N PHE A 99 -6.91 2.05 -12.08
CA PHE A 99 -6.14 1.33 -11.07
C PHE A 99 -5.70 -0.04 -11.58
N SER A 100 -6.62 -0.79 -12.20
CA SER A 100 -6.37 -2.13 -12.76
C SER A 100 -5.50 -2.14 -14.02
N GLY A 101 -5.47 -1.06 -14.81
CA GLY A 101 -4.79 -1.03 -16.10
C GLY A 101 -5.70 -1.25 -17.31
N LEU A 102 -6.97 -1.60 -17.10
CA LEU A 102 -7.94 -1.87 -18.16
C LEU A 102 -8.28 -0.62 -18.96
N TYR A 103 -8.28 0.55 -18.33
CA TYR A 103 -8.48 1.82 -19.03
C TYR A 103 -7.36 2.08 -20.03
N GLN A 104 -6.09 1.95 -19.60
CA GLN A 104 -4.93 2.16 -20.47
C GLN A 104 -4.88 1.13 -21.61
N LEU A 105 -5.32 -0.10 -21.35
CA LEU A 105 -5.46 -1.13 -22.38
C LEU A 105 -6.48 -0.71 -23.45
N ARG A 106 -7.66 -0.23 -23.04
CA ARG A 106 -8.77 0.13 -23.93
C ARG A 106 -8.55 1.45 -24.69
N TYR A 107 -7.91 2.44 -24.05
CA TYR A 107 -7.75 3.80 -24.59
C TYR A 107 -6.30 4.13 -24.98
N GLY A 108 -5.53 3.13 -25.43
CA GLY A 108 -4.24 3.36 -26.10
C GLY A 108 -3.12 3.90 -25.22
N GLY A 109 -3.19 3.71 -23.89
CA GLY A 109 -2.14 4.12 -22.97
C GLY A 109 -2.14 5.60 -22.59
N GLN A 110 -3.18 6.35 -22.98
CA GLN A 110 -3.36 7.73 -22.52
C GLN A 110 -3.46 7.77 -20.99
N LEU A 111 -2.66 8.67 -20.39
CA LEU A 111 -2.79 9.02 -18.98
C LEU A 111 -3.86 10.10 -18.90
N HIS A 112 -4.94 9.84 -18.17
CA HIS A 112 -5.89 10.89 -17.82
C HIS A 112 -5.14 12.00 -17.06
N ASN A 113 -5.56 13.25 -17.22
CA ASN A 113 -4.99 14.36 -16.46
C ASN A 113 -5.15 14.05 -14.96
N VAL A 114 -4.03 13.81 -14.29
CA VAL A 114 -4.02 13.49 -12.86
C VAL A 114 -4.18 14.81 -12.11
N GLU A 115 -5.37 15.09 -11.61
CA GLU A 115 -5.62 16.22 -10.74
C GLU A 115 -5.15 15.94 -9.31
N LEU A 116 -4.78 17.00 -8.58
CA LEU A 116 -4.42 16.88 -7.18
C LEU A 116 -5.68 16.84 -6.31
N ILE A 117 -6.09 15.63 -5.90
CA ILE A 117 -7.26 15.44 -5.04
C ILE A 117 -6.88 15.70 -3.57
N THR A 118 -7.49 16.73 -2.96
CA THR A 118 -7.29 17.10 -1.55
C THR A 118 -8.57 17.10 -0.72
N THR A 119 -9.67 16.60 -1.29
CA THR A 119 -11.00 16.54 -0.68
C THR A 119 -11.34 15.12 -0.20
N GLY A 120 -12.47 14.96 0.50
CA GLY A 120 -12.88 13.66 1.04
C GLY A 120 -11.89 13.13 2.09
N LEU A 121 -11.55 11.85 2.04
CA LEU A 121 -10.57 11.27 2.98
C LEU A 121 -9.15 11.84 2.81
N ASN A 122 -8.81 12.33 1.62
CA ASN A 122 -7.56 13.03 1.38
C ASN A 122 -7.50 14.37 2.14
N ALA A 123 -8.62 14.95 2.57
CA ALA A 123 -8.58 16.13 3.45
C ALA A 123 -8.10 15.81 4.87
N SER A 124 -8.27 14.56 5.32
CA SER A 124 -7.95 14.11 6.69
C SER A 124 -6.58 13.44 6.78
N VAL A 125 -6.17 12.69 5.74
CA VAL A 125 -4.89 11.98 5.68
C VAL A 125 -4.45 11.85 4.23
N ARG A 126 -3.15 12.02 3.93
CA ARG A 126 -2.67 12.07 2.54
C ARG A 126 -2.65 10.71 1.84
N HIS A 127 -2.54 9.61 2.59
CA HIS A 127 -2.59 8.25 2.05
C HIS A 127 -3.68 7.42 2.76
N PRO A 128 -4.96 7.67 2.48
CA PRO A 128 -6.07 7.03 3.19
C PRO A 128 -6.13 5.51 2.98
N LEU A 129 -5.81 5.02 1.78
CA LEU A 129 -5.71 3.58 1.55
C LEU A 129 -4.63 2.94 2.43
N TYR A 130 -3.47 3.58 2.56
CA TYR A 130 -2.36 3.03 3.33
C TYR A 130 -2.69 2.98 4.82
N PHE A 131 -3.37 4.01 5.33
CA PHE A 131 -3.87 4.01 6.70
C PHE A 131 -4.83 2.87 6.99
N GLY A 132 -5.80 2.62 6.09
CA GLY A 132 -6.72 1.49 6.23
C GLY A 132 -6.00 0.14 6.15
N THR A 133 -5.04 0.00 5.23
CA THR A 133 -4.21 -1.22 5.09
C THR A 133 -3.38 -1.49 6.34
N LEU A 134 -2.79 -0.46 6.96
CA LEU A 134 -2.05 -0.61 8.23
C LEU A 134 -2.96 -1.15 9.35
N GLN A 135 -4.18 -0.62 9.46
CA GLN A 135 -5.15 -1.12 10.45
C GLN A 135 -5.47 -2.60 10.22
N VAL A 136 -5.70 -3.01 8.96
CA VAL A 136 -5.96 -4.42 8.63
C VAL A 136 -4.77 -5.32 9.01
N PHE A 137 -3.54 -4.93 8.69
CA PHE A 137 -2.36 -5.73 9.03
C PHE A 137 -2.15 -5.88 10.54
N TRP A 138 -2.25 -4.78 11.29
CA TRP A 138 -2.09 -4.82 12.74
C TRP A 138 -3.28 -5.51 13.42
N GLY A 139 -4.50 -5.37 12.90
CA GLY A 139 -5.66 -6.10 13.39
C GLY A 139 -5.57 -7.60 13.12
N ALA A 140 -5.02 -8.00 11.96
CA ALA A 140 -4.74 -9.41 11.65
C ALA A 140 -3.65 -10.00 12.57
N PHE A 141 -2.62 -9.23 12.90
CA PHE A 141 -1.65 -9.63 13.94
C PHE A 141 -2.35 -9.84 15.28
N LEU A 142 -3.21 -8.92 15.72
CA LEU A 142 -3.93 -9.09 16.99
C LEU A 142 -4.89 -10.29 16.95
N LEU A 143 -5.53 -10.57 15.81
CA LEU A 143 -6.41 -11.73 15.67
C LEU A 143 -5.64 -13.07 15.73
N TYR A 144 -4.43 -13.11 15.16
CA TYR A 144 -3.58 -14.30 15.09
C TYR A 144 -2.13 -14.00 15.49
N PRO A 145 -1.84 -13.69 16.78
CA PRO A 145 -0.57 -13.08 17.21
C PRO A 145 0.56 -14.10 17.21
N THR A 146 1.19 -14.20 16.06
CA THR A 146 2.22 -15.16 15.73
C THR A 146 3.46 -14.45 15.23
N ASP A 147 4.61 -15.10 15.34
CA ASP A 147 5.87 -14.66 14.72
C ASP A 147 5.72 -14.27 13.24
N VAL A 148 5.04 -15.10 12.44
CA VAL A 148 4.79 -14.84 11.02
C VAL A 148 3.92 -13.60 10.80
N SER A 149 2.78 -13.48 11.49
CA SER A 149 1.87 -12.34 11.33
C SER A 149 2.50 -11.01 11.78
N LEU A 150 3.35 -11.04 12.82
CA LEU A 150 4.11 -9.87 13.26
C LEU A 150 5.08 -9.40 12.18
N ILE A 151 5.82 -10.33 11.57
CA ILE A 151 6.74 -10.03 10.45
C ILE A 151 5.98 -9.42 9.28
N VAL A 152 4.83 -10.00 8.90
CA VAL A 152 3.99 -9.45 7.82
C VAL A 152 3.55 -8.03 8.17
N ALA A 153 3.04 -7.79 9.38
CA ALA A 153 2.58 -6.47 9.81
C ALA A 153 3.72 -5.43 9.84
N ALA A 154 4.88 -5.80 10.38
CA ALA A 154 6.05 -4.93 10.49
C ALA A 154 6.65 -4.60 9.10
N LEU A 155 6.90 -5.61 8.26
CA LEU A 155 7.46 -5.39 6.93
C LEU A 155 6.51 -4.62 6.02
N SER A 156 5.20 -4.92 6.07
CA SER A 156 4.20 -4.15 5.32
C SER A 156 4.11 -2.71 5.80
N SER A 157 4.26 -2.47 7.11
CA SER A 157 4.30 -1.11 7.65
C SER A 157 5.52 -0.33 7.14
N ALA A 158 6.70 -0.93 7.20
CA ALA A 158 7.92 -0.33 6.66
C ALA A 158 7.79 -0.04 5.15
N TYR A 159 7.27 -1.01 4.40
CA TYR A 159 7.01 -0.89 2.97
C TYR A 159 6.07 0.28 2.65
N LEU A 160 4.93 0.40 3.35
CA LEU A 160 3.97 1.48 3.14
C LEU A 160 4.54 2.86 3.51
N VAL A 161 5.33 2.95 4.58
CA VAL A 161 5.99 4.21 4.98
C VAL A 161 7.05 4.65 3.97
N ILE A 162 7.83 3.71 3.44
CA ILE A 162 8.82 4.00 2.40
C ILE A 162 8.09 4.39 1.10
N GLY A 163 7.10 3.60 0.71
CA GLY A 163 6.25 3.83 -0.46
C GLY A 163 5.59 5.19 -0.43
N SER A 164 5.00 5.58 0.71
CA SER A 164 4.37 6.89 0.86
C SER A 164 5.37 8.02 0.65
N LYS A 165 6.55 7.97 1.29
CA LYS A 165 7.61 8.99 1.09
C LYS A 165 8.05 9.10 -0.37
N LEU A 166 8.18 7.98 -1.07
CA LEU A 166 8.54 7.97 -2.51
C LEU A 166 7.41 8.55 -3.37
N GLU A 167 6.17 8.23 -3.05
CA GLU A 167 4.98 8.80 -3.69
C GLU A 167 4.90 10.31 -3.47
N GLU A 168 5.09 10.80 -2.24
CA GLU A 168 5.09 12.22 -1.92
C GLU A 168 6.16 13.00 -2.69
N ARG A 169 7.36 12.42 -2.88
CA ARG A 169 8.41 13.02 -3.71
C ARG A 169 7.96 13.16 -5.16
N LYS A 170 7.30 12.13 -5.72
CA LYS A 170 6.76 12.16 -7.09
C LYS A 170 5.64 13.21 -7.23
N LEU A 171 4.75 13.30 -6.24
CA LEU A 171 3.66 14.27 -6.21
C LEU A 171 4.18 15.71 -6.04
N ALA A 172 5.19 15.92 -5.20
CA ALA A 172 5.84 17.22 -5.03
C ALA A 172 6.56 17.69 -6.31
N GLN A 173 7.14 16.76 -7.08
CA GLN A 173 7.72 17.06 -8.40
C GLN A 173 6.63 17.41 -9.43
N GLN A 174 5.49 16.72 -9.39
CA GLN A 174 4.40 16.90 -10.36
C GLN A 174 3.56 18.16 -10.09
N PHE A 175 3.20 18.42 -8.83
CA PHE A 175 2.25 19.48 -8.44
C PHE A 175 2.92 20.66 -7.71
N GLY A 176 4.23 20.60 -7.49
CA GLY A 176 5.02 21.71 -6.96
C GLY A 176 4.49 22.31 -5.65
N GLY A 177 4.28 23.63 -5.65
CA GLY A 177 3.87 24.40 -4.47
C GLY A 177 2.49 24.03 -3.91
N ALA A 178 1.57 23.57 -4.77
CA ALA A 178 0.23 23.14 -4.35
C ALA A 178 0.32 21.93 -3.42
N TYR A 179 1.09 20.90 -3.81
CA TYR A 179 1.28 19.71 -2.99
C TYR A 179 2.05 20.00 -1.70
N ARG A 180 3.09 20.85 -1.75
CA ARG A 180 3.81 21.27 -0.53
C ARG A 180 2.88 22.00 0.46
N SER A 181 1.95 22.80 -0.04
CA SER A 181 0.95 23.46 0.81
C SER A 181 -0.04 22.46 1.43
N TYR A 182 -0.45 21.46 0.68
CA TYR A 182 -1.24 20.33 1.17
C TYR A 182 -0.50 19.51 2.24
N GLN A 183 0.79 19.20 2.03
CA GLN A 183 1.63 18.49 3.00
C GLN A 183 1.75 19.21 4.35
N ARG A 184 1.73 20.55 4.35
CA ARG A 184 1.75 21.34 5.60
C ARG A 184 0.45 21.24 6.40
N LYS A 185 -0.67 20.94 5.73
CA LYS A 185 -2.02 20.94 6.30
C LYS A 185 -2.49 19.53 6.69
N VAL A 186 -2.22 18.51 5.90
CA VAL A 186 -2.83 17.18 6.11
C VAL A 186 -1.76 16.18 6.52
N PRO A 187 -1.89 15.35 7.58
CA PRO A 187 -0.88 14.38 7.97
C PRO A 187 -0.70 13.24 6.95
N MET A 188 0.47 12.60 6.93
CA MET A 188 0.81 11.58 5.93
C MET A 188 -0.03 10.30 6.03
N LEU A 189 0.02 9.62 7.18
CA LEU A 189 -0.52 8.26 7.35
C LEU A 189 -1.57 8.14 8.45
N VAL A 190 -1.47 8.91 9.54
CA VAL A 190 -2.39 8.79 10.67
C VAL A 190 -3.22 10.08 10.72
N PRO A 191 -4.57 10.02 10.71
CA PRO A 191 -5.46 11.20 10.65
C PRO A 191 -5.51 12.00 11.96
N PHE A 192 -4.50 11.87 12.82
CA PHE A 192 -4.36 12.65 14.06
C PHE A 192 -3.23 13.66 13.90
N ARG A 193 -3.51 14.93 14.19
CA ARG A 193 -2.48 15.97 14.28
C ARG A 193 -1.85 15.91 15.67
N TRP A 194 -0.72 15.22 15.82
CA TRP A 194 0.10 15.38 17.00
C TRP A 194 0.82 16.74 16.94
N GLY A 195 0.45 17.68 17.81
CA GLY A 195 1.36 18.75 18.25
C GLY A 195 1.66 19.93 17.30
N ARG A 196 0.73 20.43 16.48
CA ARG A 196 0.85 21.80 15.95
C ARG A 196 -0.17 22.73 16.59
N LYS A 197 0.27 23.47 17.62
CA LYS A 197 -0.40 24.71 18.04
C LYS A 197 -0.60 25.57 16.80
N LYS A 198 -1.83 26.04 16.61
CA LYS A 198 -2.12 27.19 15.74
C LYS A 198 -1.27 28.35 16.27
N ASN A 199 -0.28 28.78 15.49
CA ASN A 199 0.16 30.18 15.53
C ASN A 199 -0.49 30.85 14.33
#